data_AF-A0A934VXL9-F1
#
_entry.id   AF-A0A934VXL9-F1
#
_cell.length_a   1.000
_cell.length_b   1.000
_cell.length_c   1.000
_cell.angle_alpha   90.00
_cell.angle_beta   90.00
_cell.angle_gamma   90.00
#
_symmetry.space_group_name_H-M   'P 1'
#
loop_
_entity.id
_entity.type
_entity.pdbx_description
1 polymer ?
#
loop_
_entity_poly.entity_id
_entity_poly.type
_entity_poly.pdbx_seq_one_letter_code
_entity_poly.pdbx_strand_id
1 'polypeptide(L)'
;MPDIEAATAFFVAALGAETIYDLVDKTEDPLTGLDGALGVDPAASITAMRMLDGPVDMLRDEAGNKNYYWYFHAPWGGSFELVAIPSPQEYESTTPIRRWHPPA
;
A
#
# COMPACT_ATOMS: atom_id res chain seq x y z
N MET A 1 -2.88 -20.04 3.10
CA MET A 1 -2.52 -18.73 2.53
C MET A 1 -3.79 -18.15 1.91
N PRO A 2 -4.20 -16.90 2.20
CA PRO A 2 -5.39 -16.30 1.60
C PRO A 2 -5.26 -16.22 0.06
N ASP A 3 -6.37 -16.31 -0.63
CA ASP A 3 -6.43 -16.29 -2.10
C ASP A 3 -6.37 -14.85 -2.62
N ILE A 4 -5.41 -14.58 -3.52
CA ILE A 4 -5.20 -13.25 -4.13
C ILE A 4 -6.39 -12.84 -5.01
N GLU A 5 -7.09 -13.81 -5.61
CA GLU A 5 -8.26 -13.54 -6.45
C GLU A 5 -9.46 -13.14 -5.60
N ALA A 6 -9.68 -13.84 -4.47
CA ALA A 6 -10.74 -13.50 -3.53
C ALA A 6 -10.53 -12.11 -2.90
N ALA A 7 -9.29 -11.74 -2.59
CA ALA A 7 -8.94 -10.41 -2.11
C ALA A 7 -9.16 -9.33 -3.18
N THR A 8 -8.65 -9.56 -4.40
CA THR A 8 -8.84 -8.65 -5.54
C THR A 8 -10.33 -8.36 -5.76
N ALA A 9 -11.17 -9.41 -5.76
CA ALA A 9 -12.62 -9.27 -5.92
C ALA A 9 -13.26 -8.39 -4.83
N PHE A 10 -12.82 -8.50 -3.57
CA PHE A 10 -13.32 -7.65 -2.50
C PHE A 10 -13.01 -6.18 -2.75
N PHE A 11 -11.78 -5.82 -3.11
CA PHE A 11 -11.38 -4.42 -3.28
C PHE A 11 -11.96 -3.78 -4.55
N VAL A 12 -12.08 -4.56 -5.63
CA VAL A 12 -12.84 -4.14 -6.81
C VAL A 12 -14.28 -3.81 -6.42
N ALA A 13 -14.93 -4.69 -5.65
CA ALA A 13 -16.33 -4.51 -5.25
C ALA A 13 -16.54 -3.39 -4.21
N ALA A 14 -15.65 -3.27 -3.23
CA ALA A 14 -15.80 -2.36 -2.10
C ALA A 14 -15.29 -0.95 -2.41
N LEU A 15 -14.20 -0.83 -3.16
CA LEU A 15 -13.47 0.42 -3.39
C LEU A 15 -13.41 0.84 -4.86
N GLY A 16 -13.91 0.03 -5.79
CA GLY A 16 -13.82 0.32 -7.23
C GLY A 16 -12.40 0.24 -7.78
N ALA A 17 -11.52 -0.52 -7.12
CA ALA A 17 -10.13 -0.69 -7.54
C ALA A 17 -10.03 -1.46 -8.86
N GLU A 18 -9.00 -1.16 -9.67
CA GLU A 18 -8.66 -1.92 -10.89
C GLU A 18 -7.29 -2.59 -10.73
N THR A 19 -7.05 -3.70 -11.43
CA THR A 19 -5.72 -4.34 -11.44
C THR A 19 -4.84 -3.67 -12.47
N ILE A 20 -3.66 -3.17 -12.09
CA ILE A 20 -2.70 -2.60 -13.05
C ILE A 20 -1.78 -3.70 -13.59
N TYR A 21 -1.04 -4.36 -12.71
CA TYR A 21 -0.09 -5.43 -13.07
C TYR A 21 0.23 -6.34 -11.88
N ASP A 22 0.67 -7.55 -12.22
CA ASP A 22 1.29 -8.50 -11.28
C ASP A 22 2.81 -8.33 -11.34
N LEU A 23 3.43 -8.09 -10.19
CA LEU A 23 4.89 -7.98 -10.07
C LEU A 23 5.56 -9.37 -10.06
N VAL A 24 4.86 -10.34 -9.46
CA VAL A 24 5.23 -11.77 -9.44
C VAL A 24 3.92 -12.54 -9.50
N ASP A 25 3.82 -13.50 -10.43
CA ASP A 25 2.73 -14.47 -10.48
C ASP A 25 3.12 -15.74 -9.70
N LYS A 26 2.15 -16.47 -9.12
CA LYS A 26 2.37 -17.75 -8.42
C LYS A 26 2.99 -18.85 -9.29
N THR A 27 2.98 -18.68 -10.61
CA THR A 27 3.56 -19.58 -11.60
C THR A 27 5.02 -19.25 -11.93
N GLU A 28 5.52 -18.11 -11.47
CA GLU A 28 6.90 -17.66 -11.67
C GLU A 28 7.79 -17.99 -10.47
N ASP A 29 9.10 -17.85 -10.68
CA ASP A 29 10.07 -18.01 -9.59
C ASP A 29 9.86 -16.92 -8.52
N PRO A 30 9.81 -17.29 -7.23
CA PRO A 30 9.62 -16.32 -6.16
C PRO A 30 10.75 -15.30 -6.10
N LEU A 31 10.41 -14.04 -5.82
CA LEU A 31 11.41 -13.01 -5.56
C LEU A 31 12.03 -13.25 -4.18
N THR A 32 13.36 -13.41 -4.15
CA THR A 32 14.18 -13.72 -2.95
C THR A 32 15.19 -12.60 -2.66
N GLY A 33 15.94 -12.70 -1.56
CA GLY A 33 16.98 -11.70 -1.21
C GLY A 33 16.40 -10.35 -0.76
N LEU A 34 15.24 -10.39 -0.10
CA LEU A 34 14.47 -9.21 0.30
C LEU A 34 14.98 -8.60 1.62
N ASP A 35 15.82 -9.30 2.37
CA ASP A 35 16.32 -8.90 3.69
C ASP A 35 17.07 -7.56 3.66
N GLY A 36 17.84 -7.30 2.61
CA GLY A 36 18.56 -6.04 2.46
C GLY A 36 17.68 -4.83 2.14
N ALA A 37 16.52 -5.03 1.52
CA ALA A 37 15.62 -3.95 1.08
C ALA A 37 14.42 -3.75 2.00
N LEU A 38 13.87 -4.83 2.55
CA LEU A 38 12.61 -4.85 3.30
C LEU A 38 12.79 -5.23 4.78
N GLY A 39 14.01 -5.59 5.22
CA GLY A 39 14.27 -5.96 6.62
C GLY A 39 13.53 -7.22 7.08
N VAL A 40 13.17 -8.10 6.15
CA VAL A 40 12.49 -9.37 6.41
C VAL A 40 13.49 -10.50 6.66
N ASP A 41 13.00 -11.65 7.12
CA ASP A 41 13.81 -12.87 7.26
C ASP A 41 14.48 -13.23 5.90
N PRO A 42 15.78 -13.60 5.86
CA PRO A 42 16.46 -13.96 4.60
C PRO A 42 15.84 -15.13 3.83
N ALA A 43 15.09 -16.00 4.52
CA ALA A 43 14.34 -17.08 3.88
C ALA A 43 12.97 -16.63 3.34
N ALA A 44 12.54 -15.40 3.62
CA ALA A 44 11.30 -14.86 3.09
C ALA A 44 11.40 -14.66 1.57
N SER A 45 10.31 -14.98 0.88
CA SER A 45 10.18 -14.76 -0.56
C SER A 45 8.81 -14.21 -0.90
N ILE A 46 8.74 -13.42 -1.98
CA ILE A 46 7.50 -12.93 -2.57
C ILE A 46 7.12 -13.87 -3.70
N THR A 47 6.06 -14.64 -3.52
CA THR A 47 5.53 -15.59 -4.51
C THR A 47 4.37 -15.04 -5.32
N ALA A 48 3.80 -13.92 -4.88
CA ALA A 48 2.76 -13.18 -5.57
C ALA A 48 2.69 -11.76 -5.04
N MET A 49 2.59 -10.77 -5.93
CA MET A 49 2.33 -9.38 -5.54
C MET A 49 1.57 -8.69 -6.67
N ARG A 50 0.41 -8.11 -6.34
CA ARG A 50 -0.46 -7.40 -7.28
C ARG A 50 -0.60 -5.95 -6.85
N MET A 51 -0.36 -5.05 -7.80
CA MET A 51 -0.63 -3.62 -7.63
C MET A 51 -2.03 -3.31 -8.14
N LEU A 52 -2.81 -2.63 -7.30
CA LEU A 52 -4.12 -2.11 -7.67
C LEU A 52 -3.99 -0.62 -8.06
N ASP A 53 -4.92 -0.13 -8.86
CA ASP A 53 -4.85 1.21 -9.44
C ASP A 53 -4.75 2.32 -8.39
N GLY A 54 -3.96 3.34 -8.74
CA GLY A 54 -3.65 4.53 -7.96
C GLY A 54 -2.46 5.32 -8.58
N PRO A 55 -2.08 6.49 -8.03
CA PRO A 55 -2.44 6.99 -6.71
C PRO A 55 -3.83 7.61 -6.71
N VAL A 56 -4.59 7.35 -5.65
CA VAL A 56 -5.85 8.03 -5.43
C VAL A 56 -5.60 9.23 -4.52
N ASP A 57 -6.06 10.41 -4.94
CA ASP A 57 -6.01 11.61 -4.11
C ASP A 57 -6.70 11.34 -2.77
N MET A 58 -6.05 11.69 -1.66
CA MET A 58 -6.67 11.60 -0.34
C MET A 58 -7.88 12.53 -0.29
N LEU A 59 -8.92 12.10 0.42
CA LEU A 59 -10.18 12.83 0.53
C LEU A 59 -10.31 13.46 1.93
N ARG A 60 -11.18 14.47 2.03
CA ARG A 60 -11.56 15.12 3.30
C ARG A 60 -10.34 15.72 4.03
N ASP A 61 -10.24 15.51 5.33
CA ASP A 61 -9.24 16.13 6.20
C ASP A 61 -7.80 15.78 5.81
N GLU A 62 -7.61 14.69 5.07
CA GLU A 62 -6.32 14.22 4.57
C GLU A 62 -6.02 14.69 3.14
N ALA A 63 -6.97 15.37 2.49
CA ALA A 63 -6.76 15.94 1.16
C ALA A 63 -5.67 17.01 1.17
N GLY A 64 -4.90 17.09 0.09
CA GLY A 64 -3.84 18.06 -0.02
C GLY A 64 -2.93 17.80 -1.20
N ASN A 65 -2.16 18.83 -1.56
CA ASN A 65 -1.22 18.70 -2.66
C ASN A 65 -0.24 17.57 -2.36
N LYS A 66 -0.27 16.56 -3.23
CA LYS A 66 0.54 15.35 -3.14
C LYS A 66 0.20 14.39 -1.99
N ASN A 67 -0.99 14.51 -1.40
CA ASN A 67 -1.48 13.51 -0.47
C ASN A 67 -2.20 12.41 -1.25
N TYR A 68 -1.70 11.18 -1.19
CA TYR A 68 -2.29 10.04 -1.89
C TYR A 68 -2.17 8.74 -1.10
N TYR A 69 -3.01 7.78 -1.44
CA TYR A 69 -2.89 6.40 -0.99
C TYR A 69 -2.89 5.41 -2.16
N TRP A 70 -2.33 4.23 -1.89
CA TRP A 70 -2.31 3.06 -2.75
C TRP A 70 -2.59 1.80 -1.95
N TYR A 71 -3.31 0.85 -2.55
CA TYR A 71 -3.46 -0.48 -1.98
C TYR A 71 -2.60 -1.49 -2.73
N PHE A 72 -2.01 -2.42 -1.97
CA PHE A 72 -1.33 -3.58 -2.54
C PHE A 72 -1.51 -4.81 -1.66
N HIS A 73 -1.32 -5.99 -2.27
CA HIS A 73 -1.34 -7.26 -1.57
C HIS A 73 0.05 -7.84 -1.42
N ALA A 74 0.37 -8.20 -0.18
CA ALA A 74 1.53 -9.02 0.08
C ALA A 74 1.22 -10.52 -0.14
N PRO A 75 2.23 -11.33 -0.48
CA PRO A 75 2.05 -12.74 -0.80
C PRO A 75 1.44 -13.57 0.33
N TRP A 76 1.61 -13.18 1.59
CA TRP A 76 1.00 -13.87 2.74
C TRP A 76 -0.49 -13.53 2.95
N GLY A 77 -1.10 -12.79 2.02
CA GLY A 77 -2.50 -12.38 2.05
C GLY A 77 -2.77 -11.16 2.93
N GLY A 78 -1.72 -10.46 3.35
CA GLY A 78 -1.87 -9.14 3.98
C GLY A 78 -2.29 -8.10 2.95
N SER A 79 -3.27 -7.28 3.30
CA SER A 79 -3.61 -6.06 2.56
C SER A 79 -2.86 -4.90 3.19
N PHE A 80 -2.20 -4.11 2.35
CA PHE A 80 -1.40 -2.98 2.78
C PHE A 80 -1.89 -1.72 2.08
N GLU A 81 -1.82 -0.63 2.83
CA GLU A 81 -2.04 0.72 2.33
C GLU A 81 -0.71 1.46 2.41
N LEU A 82 -0.26 2.00 1.28
CA LEU A 82 0.84 2.95 1.25
C LEU A 82 0.25 4.35 1.23
N VAL A 83 0.56 5.13 2.25
CA VAL A 83 0.04 6.49 2.39
C VAL A 83 1.20 7.49 2.31
N ALA A 84 1.05 8.49 1.45
CA ALA A 84 1.94 9.64 1.39
C ALA A 84 1.15 10.91 1.75
N ILE A 85 1.56 11.62 2.80
CA ILE A 85 0.89 12.85 3.25
C ILE A 85 1.90 14.00 3.45
N PRO A 86 2.54 14.49 2.36
CA PRO A 86 3.55 15.55 2.43
C PRO A 86 2.97 16.94 2.73
N SER A 87 1.66 17.18 2.56
CA SER A 87 1.06 18.48 2.91
C SER A 87 0.62 18.53 4.38
N PRO A 88 0.62 19.73 5.01
CA PRO A 88 0.01 19.93 6.31
C PRO A 88 -1.47 19.55 6.28
N GLN A 89 -2.00 19.09 7.43
CA GLN A 89 -3.43 18.84 7.59
C GLN A 89 -4.19 20.15 7.83
N GLU A 90 -5.46 20.20 7.44
CA GLU A 90 -6.28 21.41 7.56
C GLU A 90 -6.35 21.92 9.01
N TYR A 91 -6.46 21.01 9.99
CA TYR A 91 -6.50 21.37 11.42
C TYR A 91 -5.25 22.09 11.92
N GLU A 92 -4.11 21.98 11.23
CA GLU A 92 -2.88 22.66 11.62
C GLU A 92 -2.95 24.17 11.37
N SER A 93 -3.88 24.61 10.52
CA SER A 93 -4.14 26.03 10.26
C SER A 93 -4.94 26.72 11.36
N THR A 94 -5.76 25.97 12.11
CA THR A 94 -6.66 26.50 13.14
C THR A 94 -6.26 26.10 14.56
N THR A 95 -5.32 25.17 14.73
CA THR A 95 -4.89 24.67 16.04
C THR A 95 -3.37 24.68 16.18
N PRO A 96 -2.82 24.70 17.41
CA PRO A 96 -1.38 24.53 17.64
C PRO A 96 -0.93 23.07 17.57
N ILE A 97 -1.84 22.10 17.42
CA ILE A 97 -1.51 20.68 17.36
C ILE A 97 -0.83 20.39 16.02
N ARG A 98 0.22 19.57 16.04
CA ARG A 98 0.96 19.17 14.84
C ARG A 98 0.93 17.66 14.69
N ARG A 99 0.94 17.20 13.44
CA ARG A 99 1.14 15.78 13.16
C ARG A 99 2.48 15.34 13.76
N TRP A 100 2.46 14.21 14.46
CA TRP A 100 3.68 13.63 14.98
C TRP A 100 4.49 13.00 13.86
N HIS A 101 5.81 13.25 13.86
CA HIS A 101 6.77 12.59 12.98
C HIS A 101 7.80 11.86 13.85
N PRO A 102 8.26 10.68 13.43
CA PRO A 102 9.39 10.03 14.10
C PRO A 102 10.62 10.96 14.05
N PRO A 103 11.47 10.96 15.08
CA PRO A 103 12.76 11.63 15.03
C PRO A 103 13.58 11.15 13.83
N ALA A 104 14.34 12.06 13.22
CA ALA A 104 15.28 11.74 12.15
C ALA A 104 16.45 10.87 12.63
#